data_AF-A0AAE8J4R0-F1
#
_entry.id   AF-A0AAE8J4R0-F1
#
_cell.length_a   1.000
_cell.length_b   1.000
_cell.length_c   1.000
_cell.angle_alpha   90.00
_cell.angle_beta   90.00
_cell.angle_gamma   90.00
#
_symmetry.space_group_name_H-M   'P 1'
#
loop_
_entity.id
_entity.type
_entity.pdbx_description
1 polymer ?
#
loop_
_entity_poly.entity_id
_entity_poly.type
_entity_poly.pdbx_seq_one_letter_code
_entity_poly.pdbx_strand_id
1 'polypeptide(L)'
;IAKMAEKAGGLPENAAIGTTVEDQPRANINVPALLQASVDLWHAKTRPLFLFLSCEPLIGPADLTAFKEYPASKYHTDALRGKIWMRPEDNDIPSTNHVHNGRDYIGLCHSIQWVIVGGETDQGEHKARPAHPDWIRSLRDQCADAGVAFHFKQWGEYVPQLGAVTLDDDPEISRFDWMEWTGEEWEHWHKPMWCDELDPDHSMIRAGKRKTGRFLDRVEHNARPAVPALTLKNSAA
;
A
#
# COMPACT_ATOMS: atom_id res chain seq x y z
N ILE A 1 10.37 10.61 -15.43
CA ILE A 1 9.05 11.06 -15.94
C ILE A 1 9.02 12.54 -16.31
N ALA A 2 9.53 13.45 -15.47
CA ALA A 2 9.50 14.90 -15.72
C ALA A 2 10.09 15.33 -17.09
N LYS A 3 11.28 14.84 -17.45
CA LYS A 3 11.90 15.11 -18.77
C LYS A 3 11.03 14.66 -19.95
N MET A 4 10.27 13.58 -19.80
CA MET A 4 9.37 13.09 -20.85
C MET A 4 8.09 13.92 -20.92
N ALA A 5 7.53 14.27 -19.76
CA ALA A 5 6.37 15.16 -19.67
C ALA A 5 6.69 16.54 -20.26
N GLU A 6 7.84 17.13 -19.92
CA GLU A 6 8.28 18.42 -20.47
C GLU A 6 8.39 18.38 -22.00
N LYS A 7 9.02 17.35 -22.57
CA LYS A 7 9.10 17.14 -24.02
C LYS A 7 7.74 16.98 -24.69
N ALA A 8 6.75 16.48 -23.97
CA ALA A 8 5.38 16.30 -24.44
C ALA A 8 4.48 17.53 -24.21
N GLY A 9 5.01 18.63 -23.65
CA GLY A 9 4.23 19.83 -23.33
C GLY A 9 3.52 19.79 -21.96
N GLY A 10 3.87 18.85 -21.10
CA GLY A 10 3.30 18.63 -19.77
C GLY A 10 2.57 17.29 -19.64
N LEU A 11 2.19 16.94 -18.41
CA LEU A 11 1.23 15.87 -18.17
C LEU A 11 -0.19 16.31 -18.56
N PRO A 12 -1.02 15.41 -19.10
CA PRO A 12 -2.46 15.63 -19.22
C PRO A 12 -3.09 15.97 -17.86
N GLU A 13 -4.12 16.81 -17.84
CA GLU A 13 -4.78 17.28 -16.61
C GLU A 13 -5.39 16.14 -15.77
N ASN A 14 -5.69 15.00 -16.39
CA ASN A 14 -6.27 13.81 -15.77
C ASN A 14 -5.24 12.72 -15.44
N ALA A 15 -3.94 12.99 -15.61
CA ALA A 15 -2.90 12.00 -15.37
C ALA A 15 -2.51 11.95 -13.89
N ALA A 16 -2.61 10.77 -13.28
CA ALA A 16 -1.99 10.45 -12.00
C ALA A 16 -0.68 9.70 -12.22
N ILE A 17 0.21 9.74 -11.23
CA ILE A 17 1.43 8.93 -11.24
C ILE A 17 1.50 8.10 -9.96
N GLY A 18 2.12 6.94 -10.04
CA GLY A 18 2.26 6.05 -8.90
C GLY A 18 3.41 5.08 -9.08
N THR A 19 3.65 4.29 -8.05
CA THR A 19 4.72 3.29 -8.03
C THR A 19 4.27 2.03 -7.28
N THR A 20 5.00 0.93 -7.45
CA THR A 20 4.73 -0.33 -6.75
C THR A 20 5.44 -0.37 -5.40
N VAL A 21 4.80 -1.01 -4.42
CA VAL A 21 5.33 -1.20 -3.06
C VAL A 21 4.95 -2.60 -2.57
N GLU A 22 5.80 -3.57 -2.84
CA GLU A 22 5.53 -4.97 -2.50
C GLU A 22 5.90 -5.28 -1.03
N ASP A 23 6.86 -4.56 -0.45
CA ASP A 23 7.34 -4.66 0.93
C ASP A 23 8.06 -3.37 1.38
N GLN A 24 8.53 -3.31 2.65
CA GLN A 24 9.27 -2.16 3.17
C GLN A 24 10.57 -1.83 2.40
N PRO A 25 11.46 -2.78 2.04
CA PRO A 25 12.62 -2.48 1.21
C PRO A 25 12.27 -1.77 -0.11
N ARG A 26 11.24 -2.22 -0.83
CA ARG A 26 10.78 -1.54 -2.06
C ARG A 26 10.15 -0.20 -1.74
N ALA A 27 9.35 -0.10 -0.67
CA ALA A 27 8.78 1.17 -0.20
C ALA A 27 9.86 2.24 0.01
N ASN A 28 10.96 1.87 0.68
CA ASN A 28 12.08 2.75 1.01
C ASN A 28 12.81 3.31 -0.22
N ILE A 29 12.68 2.66 -1.38
CA ILE A 29 13.28 3.12 -2.65
C ILE A 29 12.23 3.86 -3.47
N ASN A 30 11.07 3.24 -3.67
CA ASN A 30 10.09 3.67 -4.64
C ASN A 30 9.28 4.88 -4.18
N VAL A 31 8.93 4.97 -2.89
CA VAL A 31 8.13 6.09 -2.36
C VAL A 31 8.93 7.39 -2.40
N PRO A 32 10.18 7.47 -1.91
CA PRO A 32 11.00 8.69 -2.08
C PRO A 32 11.19 9.07 -3.54
N ALA A 33 11.42 8.10 -4.43
CA ALA A 33 11.57 8.36 -5.86
C ALA A 33 10.29 8.95 -6.49
N LEU A 34 9.10 8.48 -6.08
CA LEU A 34 7.82 9.02 -6.52
C LEU A 34 7.61 10.46 -6.03
N LEU A 35 7.94 10.74 -4.77
CA LEU A 35 7.85 12.08 -4.20
C LEU A 35 8.79 13.05 -4.91
N GLN A 36 10.04 12.64 -5.17
CA GLN A 36 10.99 13.43 -5.95
C GLN A 36 10.48 13.68 -7.38
N ALA A 37 9.93 12.66 -8.04
CA ALA A 37 9.34 12.82 -9.36
C ALA A 37 8.19 13.84 -9.38
N SER A 38 7.38 13.91 -8.32
CA SER A 38 6.34 14.93 -8.16
C SER A 38 6.91 16.34 -8.05
N VAL A 39 8.00 16.51 -7.31
CA VAL A 39 8.73 17.80 -7.20
C VAL A 39 9.32 18.21 -8.55
N ASP A 40 9.94 17.29 -9.28
CA ASP A 40 10.51 17.56 -10.60
C ASP A 40 9.43 17.98 -11.61
N LEU A 41 8.26 17.34 -11.57
CA LEU A 41 7.11 17.72 -12.40
C LEU A 41 6.64 19.15 -12.08
N TRP A 42 6.54 19.49 -10.78
CA TRP A 42 6.20 20.83 -10.34
C TRP A 42 7.17 21.89 -10.88
N HIS A 43 8.48 21.61 -10.85
CA HIS A 43 9.50 22.48 -11.45
C HIS A 43 9.36 22.61 -12.97
N ALA A 44 8.94 21.54 -13.64
CA ALA A 44 8.58 21.55 -15.07
C ALA A 44 7.21 22.21 -15.36
N LYS A 45 6.62 22.91 -14.38
CA LYS A 45 5.33 23.61 -14.47
C LYS A 45 4.16 22.70 -14.87
N THR A 46 4.25 21.43 -14.51
CA THR A 46 3.18 20.45 -14.66
C THR A 46 2.98 19.70 -13.34
N ARG A 47 1.88 18.97 -13.17
CA ARG A 47 1.65 18.20 -11.95
C ARG A 47 0.76 17.01 -12.22
N PRO A 48 0.96 15.90 -11.51
CA PRO A 48 -0.02 14.83 -11.52
C PRO A 48 -1.29 15.30 -10.82
N LEU A 49 -2.42 14.73 -11.23
CA LEU A 49 -3.72 14.91 -10.57
C LEU A 49 -3.68 14.39 -9.13
N PHE A 50 -3.05 13.24 -8.92
CA PHE A 50 -2.76 12.67 -7.61
C PHE A 50 -1.59 11.69 -7.66
N LEU A 51 -1.04 11.36 -6.49
CA LEU A 51 -0.06 10.29 -6.29
C LEU A 51 -0.75 9.05 -5.73
N PHE A 52 -0.36 7.86 -6.21
CA PHE A 52 -0.88 6.59 -5.70
C PHE A 52 0.22 5.53 -5.50
N LEU A 53 -0.04 4.58 -4.61
CA LEU A 53 0.80 3.41 -4.39
C LEU A 53 0.03 2.14 -4.78
N SER A 54 0.73 1.25 -5.47
CA SER A 54 0.24 -0.08 -5.82
C SER A 54 0.98 -1.11 -4.97
N CYS A 55 0.40 -1.45 -3.83
CA CYS A 55 0.89 -2.51 -2.95
C CYS A 55 0.32 -3.86 -3.36
N GLU A 56 0.55 -4.24 -4.62
CA GLU A 56 0.12 -5.52 -5.18
C GLU A 56 1.18 -6.12 -6.12
N PRO A 57 1.63 -7.36 -5.88
CA PRO A 57 1.32 -8.17 -4.69
C PRO A 57 1.99 -7.62 -3.42
N LEU A 58 1.28 -7.63 -2.29
CA LEU A 58 1.88 -7.37 -0.99
C LEU A 58 2.55 -8.64 -0.46
N ILE A 59 3.88 -8.62 -0.34
CA ILE A 59 4.71 -9.77 0.04
C ILE A 59 5.47 -9.55 1.35
N GLY A 60 5.28 -8.40 1.98
CA GLY A 60 5.80 -8.06 3.30
C GLY A 60 5.11 -6.83 3.88
N PRO A 61 5.37 -6.52 5.16
CA PRO A 61 4.81 -5.33 5.81
C PRO A 61 5.38 -4.05 5.19
N ALA A 62 4.59 -2.97 5.24
CA ALA A 62 5.02 -1.64 4.83
C ALA A 62 4.45 -0.56 5.77
N ASP A 63 5.31 0.31 6.26
CA ASP A 63 5.03 1.56 6.95
C ASP A 63 5.25 2.72 5.96
N LEU A 64 4.17 3.42 5.66
CA LEU A 64 4.14 4.54 4.70
C LEU A 64 4.37 5.91 5.39
N THR A 65 4.66 5.92 6.69
CA THR A 65 4.70 7.13 7.51
C THR A 65 6.11 7.52 7.97
N ALA A 66 7.12 6.68 7.71
CA ALA A 66 8.45 6.82 8.31
C ALA A 66 9.63 6.59 7.34
N PHE A 67 9.60 7.19 6.14
CA PHE A 67 10.69 7.05 5.17
C PHE A 67 11.89 7.94 5.47
N LYS A 68 13.10 7.39 5.48
CA LYS A 68 14.31 8.22 5.54
C LYS A 68 14.67 8.73 4.14
N GLU A 69 15.02 10.01 4.06
CA GLU A 69 15.52 10.60 2.81
C GLU A 69 16.88 10.01 2.39
N TYR A 70 17.72 9.67 3.38
CA TYR A 70 19.01 9.00 3.23
C TYR A 70 19.27 8.08 4.43
N PRO A 71 20.13 7.05 4.33
CA PRO A 71 20.41 6.11 5.43
C PRO A 71 20.82 6.77 6.75
N ALA A 72 21.54 7.90 6.67
CA ALA A 72 21.98 8.72 7.80
C ALA A 72 21.07 9.92 8.10
N SER A 73 19.96 10.09 7.38
CA SER A 73 19.05 11.21 7.58
C SER A 73 18.35 11.11 8.94
N LYS A 74 18.32 12.25 9.65
CA LYS A 74 17.54 12.45 10.88
C LYS A 74 16.05 12.69 10.56
N TYR A 75 15.74 12.99 9.29
CA TYR A 75 14.40 13.30 8.82
C TYR A 75 13.66 12.05 8.36
N HIS A 76 12.37 12.01 8.72
CA HIS A 76 11.43 10.97 8.31
C HIS A 76 10.27 11.61 7.57
N THR A 77 9.99 11.12 6.38
CA THR A 77 8.87 11.55 5.56
C THR A 77 7.67 10.66 5.82
N ASP A 78 6.57 11.28 6.25
CA ASP A 78 5.23 10.70 6.23
C ASP A 78 4.64 10.96 4.85
N ALA A 79 4.66 9.92 4.01
CA ALA A 79 4.21 10.03 2.63
C ALA A 79 2.69 10.14 2.52
N LEU A 80 1.93 9.63 3.50
CA LEU A 80 0.48 9.72 3.51
C LEU A 80 0.00 11.13 3.84
N ARG A 81 0.68 11.81 4.77
CA ARG A 81 0.30 13.16 5.21
C ARG A 81 1.03 14.28 4.47
N GLY A 82 2.05 13.94 3.67
CA GLY A 82 2.90 14.92 3.00
C GLY A 82 3.68 15.76 4.02
N LYS A 83 4.21 15.13 5.06
CA LYS A 83 4.90 15.80 6.17
C LYS A 83 6.30 15.26 6.36
N ILE A 84 7.21 16.13 6.76
CA ILE A 84 8.57 15.76 7.17
C ILE A 84 8.69 15.97 8.67
N TRP A 85 9.18 14.93 9.35
CA TRP A 85 9.30 14.82 10.79
C TRP A 85 10.75 14.58 11.20
N MET A 86 11.12 14.96 12.42
CA MET A 86 12.44 14.72 13.00
C MET A 86 12.31 14.26 14.46
N ARG A 87 13.28 13.51 15.00
CA ARG A 87 13.27 13.20 16.43
C ARG A 87 13.57 14.47 17.25
N PRO A 88 12.95 14.66 18.43
CA PRO A 88 13.20 15.83 19.27
C PRO A 88 14.67 15.96 19.70
N GLU A 89 15.32 14.83 19.97
CA GLU A 89 16.75 14.74 20.29
C GLU A 89 17.69 15.16 19.14
N ASP A 90 17.17 15.16 17.91
CA ASP A 90 17.86 15.57 16.70
C ASP A 90 17.48 16.98 16.26
N ASN A 91 16.55 17.63 16.96
CA ASN A 91 15.96 18.89 16.54
C ASN A 91 16.79 20.10 17.00
N ASP A 92 17.70 20.54 16.12
CA ASP A 92 18.49 21.76 16.30
C ASP A 92 17.70 23.05 15.99
N ILE A 93 16.41 22.93 15.62
CA ILE A 93 15.50 24.03 15.29
C ILE A 93 14.47 24.18 16.44
N PRO A 94 14.05 25.40 16.82
CA PRO A 94 12.98 25.57 17.80
C PRO A 94 11.74 24.76 17.37
N SER A 95 11.33 23.78 18.19
CA SER A 95 10.17 22.92 17.91
C SER A 95 8.97 23.77 17.49
N THR A 96 8.26 23.32 16.46
CA THR A 96 7.02 23.95 16.01
C THR A 96 5.88 23.78 17.02
N ASN A 97 6.10 23.10 18.17
CA ASN A 97 5.11 22.60 19.12
C ASN A 97 4.14 21.56 18.52
N HIS A 98 4.37 21.11 17.29
CA HIS A 98 3.61 20.05 16.63
C HIS A 98 4.38 18.74 16.70
N VAL A 99 4.07 17.92 17.70
CA VAL A 99 4.65 16.59 17.91
C VAL A 99 3.65 15.51 17.51
N HIS A 100 4.06 14.53 16.70
CA HIS A 100 3.28 13.33 16.37
C HIS A 100 4.14 12.08 16.55
N ASN A 101 3.67 11.10 17.34
CA ASN A 101 4.42 9.89 17.70
C ASN A 101 5.85 10.19 18.20
N GLY A 102 6.00 11.24 19.02
CA GLY A 102 7.29 11.63 19.57
C GLY A 102 8.26 12.24 18.55
N ARG A 103 7.79 12.77 17.41
CA ARG A 103 8.61 13.46 16.40
C ARG A 103 8.10 14.89 16.14
N ASP A 104 9.02 15.83 15.97
CA ASP A 104 8.77 17.24 15.63
C ASP A 104 8.50 17.44 14.14
N TYR A 105 7.48 18.23 13.81
CA TYR A 105 7.16 18.64 12.43
C TYR A 105 8.10 19.74 11.92
N ILE A 106 8.63 19.58 10.70
CA ILE A 106 9.60 20.53 10.12
C ILE A 106 9.27 21.01 8.69
N GLY A 107 8.30 20.42 7.99
CA GLY A 107 7.94 20.85 6.64
C GLY A 107 6.95 19.98 5.90
N LEU A 108 6.58 20.40 4.68
CA LEU A 108 5.63 19.71 3.80
C LEU A 108 6.33 19.05 2.61
N CYS A 109 5.74 17.97 2.12
CA CYS A 109 5.99 17.38 0.81
C CYS A 109 4.66 17.02 0.13
N HIS A 110 4.72 16.51 -1.10
CA HIS A 110 3.52 15.97 -1.75
C HIS A 110 3.04 14.72 -0.99
N SER A 111 1.73 14.53 -0.87
CA SER A 111 1.14 13.36 -0.21
C SER A 111 0.63 12.32 -1.20
N ILE A 112 0.67 11.06 -0.78
CA ILE A 112 -0.03 9.95 -1.41
C ILE A 112 -1.53 10.08 -1.12
N GLN A 113 -2.36 10.00 -2.16
CA GLN A 113 -3.81 10.16 -2.04
C GLN A 113 -4.57 8.85 -2.25
N TRP A 114 -3.91 7.80 -2.75
CA TRP A 114 -4.52 6.49 -2.95
C TRP A 114 -3.54 5.36 -2.69
N VAL A 115 -3.95 4.36 -1.91
CA VAL A 115 -3.21 3.11 -1.72
C VAL A 115 -4.08 1.95 -2.18
N ILE A 116 -3.56 1.19 -3.14
CA ILE A 116 -4.20 0.00 -3.69
C ILE A 116 -3.45 -1.20 -3.12
N VAL A 117 -4.16 -2.15 -2.50
CA VAL A 117 -3.55 -3.34 -1.88
C VAL A 117 -4.17 -4.61 -2.46
N GLY A 118 -3.34 -5.62 -2.70
CA GLY A 118 -3.81 -6.92 -3.15
C GLY A 118 -2.77 -8.02 -2.96
N GLY A 119 -3.23 -9.26 -2.81
CA GLY A 119 -2.37 -10.43 -2.73
C GLY A 119 -1.96 -10.96 -4.11
N GLU A 120 -1.03 -11.91 -4.10
CA GLU A 120 -0.40 -12.44 -5.31
C GLU A 120 -1.28 -13.47 -6.01
N THR A 121 -1.21 -13.48 -7.34
CA THR A 121 -1.87 -14.49 -8.19
C THR A 121 -0.80 -15.30 -8.91
N ASP A 122 -1.08 -16.56 -9.23
CA ASP A 122 -0.15 -17.37 -10.01
C ASP A 122 0.16 -16.68 -11.36
N GLN A 123 1.43 -16.70 -11.78
CA GLN A 123 1.88 -16.16 -13.06
C GLN A 123 2.78 -17.17 -13.78
N GLY A 124 2.20 -17.97 -14.67
CA GLY A 124 2.92 -19.03 -15.36
C GLY A 124 3.47 -20.06 -14.36
N GLU A 125 4.79 -20.17 -14.28
CA GLU A 125 5.48 -21.06 -13.33
C GLU A 125 5.60 -20.46 -11.92
N HIS A 126 5.44 -19.14 -11.79
CA HIS A 126 5.51 -18.45 -10.49
C HIS A 126 4.25 -18.75 -9.68
N LYS A 127 4.46 -19.33 -8.49
CA LYS A 127 3.39 -19.61 -7.52
C LYS A 127 3.20 -18.41 -6.61
N ALA A 128 1.94 -18.05 -6.40
CA ALA A 128 1.57 -16.97 -5.51
C ALA A 128 2.09 -17.23 -4.08
N ARG A 129 2.51 -16.16 -3.41
CA ARG A 129 2.78 -16.15 -1.98
C ARG A 129 1.56 -15.64 -1.20
N PRO A 130 1.31 -16.14 0.02
CA PRO A 130 0.27 -15.58 0.87
C PRO A 130 0.65 -14.17 1.33
N ALA A 131 -0.33 -13.26 1.33
CA ALA A 131 -0.21 -11.94 1.95
C ALA A 131 -0.75 -12.02 3.38
N HIS A 132 0.07 -11.68 4.38
CA HIS A 132 -0.38 -11.73 5.77
C HIS A 132 -1.51 -10.73 6.00
N PRO A 133 -2.61 -11.11 6.68
CA PRO A 133 -3.75 -10.23 6.93
C PRO A 133 -3.38 -8.92 7.59
N ASP A 134 -2.51 -8.99 8.59
CA ASP A 134 -2.07 -7.81 9.34
C ASP A 134 -1.29 -6.79 8.51
N TRP A 135 -0.59 -7.21 7.45
CA TRP A 135 0.07 -6.26 6.55
C TRP A 135 -0.98 -5.40 5.81
N ILE A 136 -2.08 -6.03 5.38
CA ILE A 136 -3.18 -5.36 4.68
C ILE A 136 -3.96 -4.47 5.66
N ARG A 137 -4.28 -4.98 6.87
CA ARG A 137 -4.96 -4.21 7.93
C ARG A 137 -4.13 -3.00 8.37
N SER A 138 -2.82 -3.17 8.54
CA SER A 138 -1.93 -2.06 8.86
C SER A 138 -1.98 -0.97 7.80
N LEU A 139 -1.93 -1.31 6.50
CA LEU A 139 -2.06 -0.32 5.43
C LEU A 139 -3.43 0.36 5.41
N ARG A 140 -4.52 -0.39 5.66
CA ARG A 140 -5.87 0.17 5.81
C ARG A 140 -5.91 1.20 6.93
N ASP A 141 -5.37 0.84 8.10
CA ASP A 141 -5.45 1.66 9.31
C ASP A 141 -4.56 2.90 9.18
N GLN A 142 -3.36 2.77 8.59
CA GLN A 142 -2.51 3.91 8.22
C GLN A 142 -3.24 4.88 7.27
N CYS A 143 -3.94 4.36 6.26
CA CYS A 143 -4.72 5.19 5.33
C CYS A 143 -5.90 5.88 6.03
N ALA A 144 -6.64 5.15 6.87
CA ALA A 144 -7.77 5.69 7.62
C ALA A 144 -7.32 6.83 8.55
N ASP A 145 -6.22 6.63 9.28
CA ASP A 145 -5.62 7.64 10.18
C ASP A 145 -5.08 8.87 9.43
N ALA A 146 -4.67 8.70 8.17
CA ALA A 146 -4.20 9.81 7.32
C ALA A 146 -5.31 10.47 6.47
N GLY A 147 -6.52 9.89 6.43
CA GLY A 147 -7.58 10.34 5.53
C GLY A 147 -7.29 10.07 4.04
N VAL A 148 -6.47 9.05 3.76
CA VAL A 148 -6.06 8.64 2.40
C VAL A 148 -7.01 7.56 1.88
N ALA A 149 -7.31 7.58 0.57
CA ALA A 149 -8.17 6.56 -0.02
C ALA A 149 -7.47 5.19 0.01
N PHE A 150 -8.17 4.19 0.53
CA PHE A 150 -7.71 2.80 0.56
C PHE A 150 -8.59 1.92 -0.33
N HIS A 151 -7.95 1.19 -1.25
CA HIS A 151 -8.60 0.23 -2.14
C HIS A 151 -8.02 -1.16 -1.94
N PHE A 152 -8.81 -2.07 -1.37
CA PHE A 152 -8.46 -3.48 -1.34
C PHE A 152 -8.99 -4.14 -2.62
N LYS A 153 -8.07 -4.61 -3.46
CA LYS A 153 -8.42 -5.18 -4.76
C LYS A 153 -8.96 -6.60 -4.59
N GLN A 154 -8.15 -7.50 -4.04
CA GLN A 154 -8.47 -8.89 -3.72
C GLN A 154 -7.31 -9.58 -2.97
N TRP A 155 -7.57 -10.78 -2.46
CA TRP A 155 -6.62 -11.62 -1.74
C TRP A 155 -5.61 -12.40 -2.62
N GLY A 156 -5.89 -12.62 -3.90
CA GLY A 156 -5.02 -13.42 -4.77
C GLY A 156 -5.32 -14.91 -4.67
N GLU A 157 -4.33 -15.82 -4.76
CA GLU A 157 -4.60 -17.27 -4.64
C GLU A 157 -4.88 -17.75 -3.21
N TYR A 158 -4.36 -17.02 -2.22
CA TYR A 158 -4.46 -17.38 -0.80
C TYR A 158 -5.43 -16.45 -0.07
N VAL A 159 -6.14 -16.96 0.93
CA VAL A 159 -7.08 -16.18 1.75
C VAL A 159 -7.03 -16.64 3.21
N PRO A 160 -7.32 -15.77 4.19
CA PRO A 160 -7.49 -16.17 5.57
C PRO A 160 -8.67 -17.11 5.71
N GLN A 161 -8.51 -18.17 6.49
CA GLN A 161 -9.58 -19.13 6.71
C GLN A 161 -10.78 -18.51 7.46
N LEU A 162 -10.52 -17.55 8.35
CA LEU A 162 -11.56 -16.89 9.13
C LEU A 162 -11.75 -15.44 8.68
N GLY A 163 -13.00 -15.01 8.56
CA GLY A 163 -13.35 -13.59 8.42
C GLY A 163 -13.22 -12.99 7.01
N ALA A 164 -12.53 -13.64 6.07
CA ALA A 164 -12.36 -13.14 4.70
C ALA A 164 -13.39 -13.72 3.69
N VAL A 165 -13.65 -15.03 3.72
CA VAL A 165 -14.61 -15.68 2.83
C VAL A 165 -15.26 -16.88 3.52
N THR A 166 -16.53 -17.16 3.22
CA THR A 166 -17.14 -18.47 3.50
C THR A 166 -16.81 -19.37 2.32
N LEU A 167 -15.90 -20.33 2.50
CA LEU A 167 -15.67 -21.36 1.51
C LEU A 167 -16.68 -22.48 1.71
N ASP A 168 -17.25 -22.97 0.62
CA ASP A 168 -18.05 -24.19 0.66
C ASP A 168 -17.19 -25.34 1.22
N ASP A 169 -17.82 -26.23 1.99
CA ASP A 169 -17.18 -27.40 2.60
C ASP A 169 -16.91 -28.45 1.50
N ASP A 170 -15.94 -28.14 0.64
CA ASP A 170 -15.54 -28.93 -0.51
C ASP A 170 -14.31 -29.76 -0.13
N PRO A 171 -14.37 -31.11 -0.19
CA PRO A 171 -13.23 -31.95 0.16
C PRO A 171 -12.02 -31.80 -0.77
N GLU A 172 -12.15 -31.14 -1.93
CA GLU A 172 -10.99 -30.70 -2.73
C GLU A 172 -10.35 -29.43 -2.16
N ILE A 173 -11.14 -28.58 -1.49
CA ILE A 173 -10.68 -27.42 -0.70
C ILE A 173 -10.02 -27.89 0.60
N SER A 174 -10.55 -28.91 1.26
CA SER A 174 -9.96 -29.44 2.51
C SER A 174 -8.59 -30.13 2.31
N ARG A 175 -8.16 -30.35 1.06
CA ARG A 175 -6.81 -30.86 0.70
C ARG A 175 -5.80 -29.75 0.43
N PHE A 176 -6.15 -28.49 0.70
CA PHE A 176 -5.37 -27.35 0.24
C PHE A 176 -3.96 -27.27 0.79
N ASP A 177 -3.19 -26.48 0.06
CA ASP A 177 -1.86 -26.01 0.38
C ASP A 177 -1.97 -24.98 1.52
N TRP A 178 -1.70 -25.43 2.74
CA TRP A 178 -1.76 -24.64 3.96
C TRP A 178 -0.44 -23.95 4.20
N MET A 179 -0.51 -22.65 4.44
CA MET A 179 0.64 -21.86 4.84
C MET A 179 0.40 -21.26 6.21
N GLU A 180 1.32 -21.49 7.13
CA GLU A 180 1.32 -20.85 8.45
C GLU A 180 2.48 -19.86 8.54
N TRP A 181 2.23 -18.70 9.14
CA TRP A 181 3.25 -17.69 9.40
C TRP A 181 4.01 -18.02 10.68
N THR A 182 5.31 -18.26 10.59
CA THR A 182 6.17 -18.58 11.75
C THR A 182 6.57 -17.36 12.57
N GLY A 183 6.22 -16.16 12.12
CA GLY A 183 6.77 -14.89 12.59
C GLY A 183 7.80 -14.30 11.63
N GLU A 184 8.47 -15.14 10.84
CA GLU A 184 9.52 -14.72 9.89
C GLU A 184 9.24 -15.15 8.45
N GLU A 185 8.64 -16.32 8.24
CA GLU A 185 8.36 -16.86 6.92
C GLU A 185 7.07 -17.70 6.87
N TRP A 186 6.64 -18.01 5.65
CA TRP A 186 5.51 -18.91 5.40
C TRP A 186 6.01 -20.34 5.28
N GLU A 187 5.50 -21.24 6.12
CA GLU A 187 5.81 -22.67 6.04
C GLU A 187 4.62 -23.49 5.56
N HIS A 188 4.91 -24.50 4.73
CA HIS A 188 3.90 -25.47 4.32
C HIS A 188 3.53 -26.37 5.50
N TRP A 189 2.27 -26.35 5.87
CA TRP A 189 1.78 -27.22 6.94
C TRP A 189 1.27 -28.54 6.37
N HIS A 190 1.86 -29.65 6.82
CA HIS A 190 1.61 -30.99 6.25
C HIS A 190 0.54 -31.82 6.98
N LYS A 191 -0.16 -31.25 7.96
CA LYS A 191 -1.21 -31.99 8.71
C LYS A 191 -2.57 -31.31 8.55
N PRO A 192 -3.67 -32.06 8.34
CA PRO A 192 -5.00 -31.49 8.43
C PRO A 192 -5.25 -31.07 9.89
N MET A 193 -5.25 -29.77 10.15
CA MET A 193 -5.63 -29.25 11.47
C MET A 193 -7.13 -29.45 11.68
N TRP A 194 -7.50 -29.83 12.90
CA TRP A 194 -8.86 -29.64 13.39
C TRP A 194 -9.01 -28.15 13.74
N CYS A 195 -10.23 -27.61 13.56
CA CYS A 195 -10.47 -26.16 13.56
C CYS A 195 -10.20 -25.44 14.89
N ASP A 196 -9.76 -26.15 15.92
CA ASP A 196 -9.55 -25.69 17.30
C ASP A 196 -8.11 -25.23 17.61
N GLU A 197 -7.13 -25.49 16.73
CA GLU A 197 -5.72 -25.07 16.91
C GLU A 197 -5.29 -23.93 15.95
N LEU A 198 -6.19 -23.46 15.09
CA LEU A 198 -5.87 -22.44 14.09
C LEU A 198 -5.74 -21.06 14.72
N ASP A 199 -4.60 -20.42 14.50
CA ASP A 199 -4.50 -18.97 14.58
C ASP A 199 -5.04 -18.37 13.27
N PRO A 200 -6.25 -17.77 13.28
CA PRO A 200 -6.91 -17.29 12.07
C PRO A 200 -6.18 -16.13 11.39
N ASP A 201 -5.26 -15.47 12.10
CA ASP A 201 -4.48 -14.35 11.58
C ASP A 201 -3.13 -14.80 11.01
N HIS A 202 -2.71 -16.03 11.30
CA HIS A 202 -1.42 -16.60 10.87
C HIS A 202 -1.57 -17.76 9.89
N SER A 203 -2.79 -18.23 9.61
CA SER A 203 -3.06 -19.36 8.70
C SER A 203 -3.75 -18.92 7.41
N MET A 204 -3.15 -19.27 6.27
CA MET A 204 -3.65 -18.95 4.93
C MET A 204 -3.90 -20.22 4.12
N ILE A 205 -5.02 -20.23 3.38
CA ILE A 205 -5.40 -21.35 2.52
C ILE A 205 -5.42 -20.93 1.06
N ARG A 206 -4.92 -21.83 0.21
CA ARG A 206 -4.95 -21.65 -1.24
C ARG A 206 -6.32 -21.95 -1.83
N ALA A 207 -7.26 -21.02 -1.77
CA ALA A 207 -8.61 -21.21 -2.34
C ALA A 207 -8.73 -20.88 -3.84
N GLY A 208 -7.73 -20.21 -4.40
CA GLY A 208 -7.69 -19.79 -5.79
C GLY A 208 -8.38 -18.46 -6.03
N LYS A 209 -7.81 -17.62 -6.89
CA LYS A 209 -8.23 -16.20 -7.11
C LYS A 209 -9.73 -15.96 -7.25
N ARG A 210 -10.45 -16.87 -7.91
CA ARG A 210 -11.91 -16.73 -8.13
C ARG A 210 -12.73 -16.86 -6.84
N LYS A 211 -12.23 -17.61 -5.85
CA LYS A 211 -12.91 -17.88 -4.58
C LYS A 211 -12.51 -16.91 -3.48
N THR A 212 -11.29 -16.37 -3.48
CA THR A 212 -10.75 -15.56 -2.38
C THR A 212 -11.38 -14.17 -2.23
N GLY A 213 -11.89 -13.60 -3.33
CA GLY A 213 -12.74 -12.41 -3.30
C GLY A 213 -12.06 -11.12 -2.83
N ARG A 214 -12.88 -10.14 -2.43
CA ARG A 214 -12.49 -8.73 -2.20
C ARG A 214 -12.83 -8.21 -0.80
N PHE A 215 -13.23 -9.10 0.10
CA PHE A 215 -13.62 -8.75 1.45
C PHE A 215 -12.40 -8.79 2.37
N LEU A 216 -12.17 -7.70 3.11
CA LEU A 216 -11.26 -7.63 4.24
C LEU A 216 -12.11 -7.41 5.48
N ASP A 217 -12.02 -8.30 6.47
CA ASP A 217 -12.86 -8.26 7.67
C ASP A 217 -14.37 -8.09 7.35
N ARG A 218 -14.85 -8.83 6.34
CA ARG A 218 -16.24 -8.82 5.82
C ARG A 218 -16.70 -7.51 5.17
N VAL A 219 -15.80 -6.58 4.89
CA VAL A 219 -16.11 -5.30 4.25
C VAL A 219 -15.34 -5.15 2.94
N GLU A 220 -15.99 -4.59 1.91
CA GLU A 220 -15.28 -4.16 0.71
C GLU A 220 -14.68 -2.77 0.91
N HIS A 221 -13.40 -2.63 0.57
CA HIS A 221 -12.71 -1.35 0.59
C HIS A 221 -12.49 -0.83 -0.83
N ASN A 222 -13.38 0.05 -1.29
CA ASN A 222 -13.41 0.56 -2.67
C ASN A 222 -13.09 2.06 -2.79
N ALA A 223 -12.51 2.68 -1.77
CA ALA A 223 -12.30 4.14 -1.78
C ALA A 223 -11.37 4.56 -2.93
N ARG A 224 -11.63 5.76 -3.46
CA ARG A 224 -10.86 6.41 -4.52
C ARG A 224 -10.64 7.88 -4.17
N PRO A 225 -9.58 8.53 -4.68
CA PRO A 225 -9.39 9.96 -4.50
C PRO A 225 -10.57 10.76 -5.05
N ALA A 226 -10.90 11.86 -4.39
CA ALA A 226 -11.78 12.85 -4.98
C ALA A 226 -11.06 13.53 -6.15
N VAL A 227 -11.62 13.42 -7.35
CA VAL A 227 -11.09 14.07 -8.55
C VAL A 227 -12.00 15.25 -8.90
N PRO A 228 -11.47 16.47 -9.07
CA PRO A 228 -12.25 17.60 -9.53
C PRO A 228 -12.88 17.30 -10.90
N ALA A 229 -14.14 17.69 -11.11
CA ALA A 229 -14.75 17.58 -12.43
C ALA A 229 -13.91 18.38 -13.45
N LEU A 230 -13.50 17.74 -14.53
CA LEU A 230 -12.84 18.42 -15.64
C LEU A 230 -13.85 19.37 -16.27
N THR A 231 -13.65 20.68 -16.09
CA THR A 231 -14.40 21.66 -16.86
C THR A 231 -13.94 21.57 -18.30
N LEU A 232 -14.69 20.82 -19.13
CA LEU A 232 -14.46 20.83 -20.57
C LEU A 232 -14.56 22.28 -21.04
N LYS A 233 -13.42 22.87 -21.41
CA LYS A 233 -13.42 24.12 -22.15
C LYS A 233 -14.11 23.82 -23.46
N ASN A 234 -15.38 24.19 -23.59
CA ASN A 234 -16.04 24.28 -24.87
C ASN A 234 -15.20 25.24 -25.72
N SER A 235 -14.37 24.69 -26.61
CA SER A 235 -13.78 25.46 -27.69
C SER A 235 -14.93 25.90 -28.58
N ALA A 236 -15.42 27.11 -28.35
CA ALA A 236 -16.27 27.81 -29.29
C ALA A 236 -15.51 27.94 -30.62
N ALA A 237 -16.16 27.50 -31.69
CA ALA A 237 -15.71 27.56 -33.07
C ALA A 237 -15.56 29.01 -33.57
#